data_AF-A0A3C0DNL8-F1
#
_entry.id   AF-A0A3C0DNL8-F1
#
_cell.length_a   1.000
_cell.length_b   1.000
_cell.length_c   1.000
_cell.angle_alpha   90.00
_cell.angle_beta   90.00
_cell.angle_gamma   90.00
#
_symmetry.space_group_name_H-M   'P 1'
#
loop_
_entity.id
_entity.type
_entity.pdbx_description
1 polymer ?
#
loop_
_entity_poly.entity_id
_entity_poly.type
_entity_poly.pdbx_seq_one_letter_code
_entity_poly.pdbx_strand_id
1 'polypeptide(L)' 'LDTDAGSRYVGEIAVGTNPGITKFSKNMLFDEKIGGTVHLALGRSIPMSFGKNESAIHWDMLCDMRQGGEI' A
#
# COMPACT_ATOMS: atom_id res chain seq x y z
N LEU A 1 11.28 -5.08 -10.53
CA LEU A 1 10.04 -5.88 -10.56
C LEU A 1 10.25 -7.14 -11.40
N ASP A 2 11.40 -7.79 -11.24
CA ASP A 2 11.83 -8.94 -12.05
C ASP A 2 12.37 -10.06 -11.15
N THR A 3 12.06 -9.98 -9.85
CA THR A 3 12.60 -10.88 -8.83
C THR A 3 12.03 -12.28 -8.98
N ASP A 4 10.73 -12.37 -9.30
CA ASP A 4 9.98 -13.62 -9.43
C ASP A 4 8.65 -13.37 -10.17
N ALA A 5 7.91 -14.46 -10.43
CA ALA A 5 6.64 -14.41 -11.16
C ALA A 5 5.58 -13.52 -10.50
N GLY A 6 5.55 -13.44 -9.17
CA GLY A 6 4.57 -12.64 -8.41
C GLY A 6 4.93 -11.15 -8.33
N SER A 7 6.18 -10.79 -8.62
CA SER A 7 6.74 -9.44 -8.36
C SER A 7 6.10 -8.30 -9.16
N ARG A 8 5.30 -8.60 -10.18
CA ARG A 8 4.58 -7.61 -11.01
C ARG A 8 3.06 -7.59 -10.76
N TYR A 9 2.58 -8.38 -9.81
CA TYR A 9 1.17 -8.46 -9.46
C TYR A 9 0.91 -7.78 -8.11
N VAL A 10 -0.33 -7.32 -7.92
CA VAL A 10 -0.75 -6.65 -6.68
C VAL A 10 -0.84 -7.68 -5.55
N GLY A 11 -0.19 -7.38 -4.43
CA GLY A 11 -0.25 -8.14 -3.19
C GLY A 11 -1.22 -7.54 -2.18
N GLU A 12 -1.37 -6.21 -2.19
CA GLU A 12 -2.16 -5.45 -1.24
C GLU A 12 -2.74 -4.17 -1.86
N ILE A 13 -3.94 -3.81 -1.42
CA ILE A 13 -4.51 -2.48 -1.57
C ILE A 13 -5.14 -2.07 -0.24
N ALA A 14 -4.88 -0.84 0.20
CA ALA A 14 -5.40 -0.29 1.44
C ALA A 14 -5.69 1.20 1.29
N VAL A 15 -6.59 1.71 2.14
CA VAL A 15 -6.96 3.11 2.20
C VAL A 15 -6.62 3.64 3.59
N GLY A 16 -5.88 4.75 3.63
CA GLY A 16 -5.58 5.47 4.85
C GLY A 16 -6.81 6.24 5.33
N THR A 17 -7.21 5.97 6.57
CA THR A 17 -8.46 6.48 7.16
C THR A 17 -8.25 7.25 8.46
N ASN A 18 -6.99 7.48 8.89
CA ASN A 18 -6.71 8.18 10.14
C ASN A 18 -6.60 9.70 9.92
N PRO A 19 -7.60 10.51 10.36
CA PRO A 19 -7.56 11.96 10.21
C PRO A 19 -6.55 12.62 11.17
N GLY A 20 -6.05 11.90 12.18
CA GLY A 20 -5.11 12.41 13.18
C GLY A 20 -3.67 12.54 12.67
N ILE A 21 -3.30 11.85 11.59
CA ILE A 21 -1.97 11.96 10.98
C ILE A 21 -2.08 12.93 9.80
N THR A 22 -1.54 14.13 9.98
CA THR A 22 -1.73 15.25 9.03
C THR A 22 -0.51 15.57 8.19
N LYS A 23 0.64 14.96 8.51
CA LYS A 23 1.93 15.22 7.87
C LYS A 23 2.62 13.92 7.52
N PHE A 24 3.22 13.86 6.33
CA PHE A 24 4.10 12.77 5.94
C PHE A 24 5.35 12.77 6.81
N SER A 25 5.59 11.63 7.44
CA SER A 25 6.75 11.34 8.28
C SER A 25 7.92 10.74 7.49
N LYS A 26 7.69 10.33 6.23
CA LYS A 26 8.59 9.52 5.40
C LYS A 26 8.85 8.14 5.99
N ASN A 27 7.92 7.64 6.78
CA ASN A 27 7.92 6.29 7.29
C ASN A 27 6.64 5.60 6.81
N MET A 28 6.79 4.57 5.99
CA MET A 28 5.67 3.89 5.33
C MET A 28 4.60 3.42 6.33
N LEU A 29 5.01 2.88 7.48
CA LEU A 29 4.09 2.35 8.49
C LEU A 29 3.13 3.40 9.06
N PHE A 30 3.55 4.67 9.12
CA PHE A 30 2.71 5.77 9.59
C PHE A 30 1.99 6.44 8.43
N ASP A 31 2.69 6.65 7.32
CA ASP A 31 2.19 7.43 6.21
C ASP A 31 1.06 6.71 5.47
N GLU A 32 1.06 5.37 5.41
CA GLU A 32 -0.04 4.59 4.83
C GLU A 32 -1.38 4.77 5.55
N LYS A 33 -1.34 5.22 6.81
CA LYS A 33 -2.53 5.39 7.65
C LYS A 33 -3.18 6.76 7.48
N ILE A 34 -2.49 7.73 6.87
CA ILE A 34 -2.97 9.11 6.71
C ILE A 34 -4.33 9.12 6.02
N GLY A 35 -5.31 9.81 6.61
CA GLY A 35 -6.63 9.99 6.02
C GLY A 35 -6.54 10.57 4.62
N GLY A 36 -7.09 9.87 3.63
CA GLY A 36 -7.08 10.31 2.23
C GLY A 36 -5.89 9.81 1.41
N THR A 37 -5.13 8.81 1.88
CA THR A 37 -4.11 8.14 1.07
C THR A 37 -4.59 6.78 0.57
N VAL A 38 -4.04 6.32 -0.55
CA VAL A 38 -4.18 4.94 -1.04
C VAL A 38 -2.82 4.27 -1.03
N HIS A 39 -2.72 3.13 -0.36
CA HIS A 39 -1.55 2.26 -0.36
C HIS A 39 -1.80 1.09 -1.33
N LEU A 40 -0.82 0.81 -2.18
CA LEU A 40 -0.76 -0.39 -3.01
C LEU A 40 0.61 -1.05 -2.87
N ALA A 41 0.63 -2.36 -2.63
CA ALA A 41 1.87 -3.14 -2.63
C ALA A 41 1.91 -4.12 -3.81
N LEU A 42 3.05 -4.17 -4.50
CA LEU A 42 3.35 -5.22 -5.49
C LEU A 42 4.07 -6.40 -4.83
N GLY A 43 3.82 -7.60 -5.34
CA GLY A 43 4.38 -8.84 -4.83
C GLY A 43 3.48 -9.50 -3.78
N ARG A 44 4.09 -10.02 -2.72
CA ARG A 44 3.50 -10.99 -1.80
C ARG A 44 2.25 -10.43 -1.12
N SER A 45 1.16 -11.18 -1.17
CA SER A 45 -0.02 -10.91 -0.34
C SER A 45 0.24 -11.22 1.13
N ILE A 46 -0.37 -10.45 2.04
CA ILE A 46 -0.35 -10.76 3.48
C ILE A 46 -1.16 -12.06 3.71
N PRO A 47 -0.65 -13.06 4.45
CA PRO A 47 -1.35 -14.33 4.64
C PRO A 47 -2.78 -14.20 5.20
N MET A 48 -3.03 -13.19 6.04
CA MET A 48 -4.33 -12.93 6.65
C MET A 48 -5.32 -12.21 5.72
N SER A 49 -4.89 -11.69 4.56
CA SER A 49 -5.76 -10.97 3.62
C SER A 49 -6.41 -11.87 2.57
N PHE A 50 -6.21 -13.19 2.65
CA PHE A 50 -6.66 -14.19 1.67
C PHE A 50 -6.14 -13.96 0.24
N GLY A 51 -5.17 -13.07 0.05
CA GLY A 51 -4.51 -12.86 -1.22
C GLY A 51 -3.67 -14.07 -1.61
N LYS A 52 -3.62 -14.36 -2.91
CA LYS A 52 -2.96 -15.55 -3.47
C LYS A 52 -1.63 -15.24 -4.13
N ASN A 53 -1.22 -13.96 -4.16
CA ASN A 53 0.01 -13.60 -4.83
C ASN A 53 1.21 -14.00 -3.96
N GLU A 54 2.04 -14.90 -4.46
CA GLU A 54 3.27 -15.33 -3.81
C GLU A 54 4.46 -14.69 -4.51
N SER A 55 5.31 -14.03 -3.73
CA SER A 55 6.50 -13.34 -4.24
C SER A 55 7.52 -13.18 -3.12
N ALA A 56 8.80 -13.00 -3.47
CA ALA A 56 9.86 -12.68 -2.52
C ALA A 56 9.84 -11.21 -2.09
N ILE A 57 9.16 -10.34 -2.84
CA ILE A 57 9.06 -8.92 -2.52
C ILE A 57 7.66 -8.55 -2.00
N HIS A 58 7.58 -7.50 -1.22
CA HIS A 58 6.36 -6.75 -0.92
C HIS A 58 6.76 -5.28 -1.00
N TRP A 59 6.39 -4.63 -2.10
CA TRP A 59 6.90 -3.31 -2.45
C TRP A 59 5.78 -2.28 -2.34
N ASP A 60 5.85 -1.46 -1.30
CA ASP A 60 4.84 -0.47 -0.95
C ASP A 60 4.93 0.78 -1.82
N MET A 61 3.77 1.27 -2.26
CA MET A 61 3.61 2.55 -2.94
C MET A 61 2.44 3.30 -2.33
N LEU A 62 2.62 4.60 -2.11
CA LEU A 62 1.63 5.44 -1.45
C LEU A 62 1.25 6.60 -2.35
N CYS A 63 -0.06 6.84 -2.49
CA CYS A 63 -0.62 7.95 -3.23
C CYS A 63 -1.40 8.88 -2.29
N ASP A 64 -1.13 10.19 -2.36
CA ASP A 64 -1.92 11.20 -1.67
C ASP A 64 -3.12 11.60 -2.54
N MET A 65 -4.32 11.19 -2.14
CA MET A 65 -5.56 11.45 -2.89
C MET A 65 -6.29 12.71 -2.40
N ARG A 66 -5.76 13.44 -1.41
CA ARG A 66 -6.44 14.60 -0.80
C ARG A 66 -6.66 15.77 -1.76
N GLN A 67 -5.97 15.78 -2.90
CA GLN A 67 -6.13 16.80 -3.95
C GLN A 67 -6.89 16.23 -5.14
N GLY A 68 -8.22 16.32 -5.09
CA GLY A 68 -9.10 15.96 -6.20
C GLY A 68 -9.42 14.47 -6.34
N GLY A 69 -8.93 13.62 -5.43
CA GLY A 69 -9.38 12.24 -5.31
C GLY A 69 -10.61 12.11 -4.41
N GLU A 70 -11.35 11.00 -4.59
CA GLU A 70 -12.49 10.60 -3.78
C GLU A 70 -12.31 9.13 -3.38
N ILE A 71 -12.72 8.79 -2.16
CA ILE A 71 -12.64 7.45 -1.56
C ILE A 71 -14.07 6.93 -1.35
#